data_AF-A0A955TBD4-F1
#
_entry.id   AF-A0A955TBD4-F1
#
_cell.length_a   1.000
_cell.length_b   1.000
_cell.length_c   1.000
_cell.angle_alpha   90.00
_cell.angle_beta   90.00
_cell.angle_gamma   90.00
#
_symmetry.space_group_name_H-M   'P 1'
#
loop_
_entity.id
_entity.type
_entity.pdbx_description
1 polymer ?
#
loop_
_entity_poly.entity_id
_entity_poly.type
_entity_poly.pdbx_seq_one_letter_code
_entity_poly.pdbx_strand_id
1 'polypeptide(L)'
;MLSRKGFTLIELLIVIAIILILIAIALPNFLNAQIRARATKATAELRSIGTALEAYYLDWGVYPGENESTWSEQSANEHGLKRLTTPISYITSIPEDPFPAKLNANYDVGELRVYY
;
A
#
# COMPACT_ATOMS: atom_id res chain seq x y z
N MET A 1 -7.15 51.86 -32.00
CA MET A 1 -7.61 50.49 -31.69
C MET A 1 -6.42 49.55 -31.75
N LEU A 2 -6.04 48.94 -30.63
CA LEU A 2 -4.94 47.97 -30.59
C LEU A 2 -5.43 46.65 -31.20
N SER A 3 -4.81 46.22 -32.29
CA SER A 3 -5.16 44.99 -33.00
C SER A 3 -4.85 43.78 -32.11
N ARG A 4 -5.86 42.97 -31.79
CA ARG A 4 -5.68 41.74 -31.02
C ARG A 4 -5.07 40.68 -31.94
N LYS A 5 -3.82 40.26 -31.68
CA LYS A 5 -3.21 39.10 -32.34
C LYS A 5 -3.96 37.84 -31.91
N GLY A 6 -4.48 37.09 -32.88
CA GLY A 6 -5.05 35.76 -32.67
C GLY A 6 -3.94 34.71 -32.52
N PHE A 7 -4.22 33.68 -31.73
CA PHE A 7 -3.34 32.53 -31.55
C PHE A 7 -3.39 31.61 -32.76
N THR A 8 -2.25 31.09 -33.21
CA THR A 8 -2.20 30.19 -34.37
C THR A 8 -2.34 28.72 -33.93
N LEU A 9 -2.93 27.89 -34.79
CA LEU A 9 -3.03 26.44 -34.52
C LEU A 9 -1.67 25.76 -34.46
N ILE A 10 -0.70 26.27 -35.22
CA ILE A 10 0.67 25.72 -35.24
C ILE A 10 1.43 26.02 -33.94
N GLU A 11 1.20 27.20 -33.33
CA GLU A 11 1.74 27.51 -32.00
C GLU A 11 1.22 26.51 -30.96
N LEU A 12 -0.06 26.15 -31.01
CA LEU A 12 -0.60 25.12 -30.11
C LEU A 12 0.01 23.73 -30.38
N LEU A 13 0.14 23.38 -31.66
CA LEU A 13 0.60 22.07 -32.10
C LEU A 13 2.03 21.77 -31.62
N ILE A 14 2.93 22.75 -31.74
CA ILE A 14 4.32 22.59 -31.31
C ILE A 14 4.40 22.45 -29.79
N VAL A 15 3.55 23.17 -29.04
CA VAL A 15 3.52 23.09 -27.58
C VAL A 15 3.09 21.70 -27.11
N ILE A 16 2.01 21.14 -27.65
CA ILE A 16 1.58 19.79 -27.28
C ILE A 16 2.61 18.73 -27.70
N ALA A 17 3.29 18.91 -28.83
CA ALA A 17 4.35 17.99 -29.27
C ALA A 17 5.50 17.93 -28.26
N ILE A 18 5.95 19.09 -27.76
CA ILE A 18 7.00 19.15 -26.74
C ILE A 18 6.54 18.53 -25.42
N ILE A 19 5.31 18.81 -24.97
CA ILE A 19 4.75 18.23 -23.73
C ILE A 19 4.72 16.69 -23.82
N LEU A 20 4.31 16.13 -24.97
CA LEU A 20 4.27 14.69 -25.17
C LEU A 20 5.66 14.04 -25.11
N ILE A 21 6.69 14.70 -25.66
CA ILE A 21 8.07 14.21 -25.57
C ILE A 21 8.54 14.17 -24.10
N LEU A 22 8.24 15.23 -23.33
CA LEU A 22 8.59 15.28 -21.91
C LEU A 22 7.88 14.19 -21.10
N ILE A 23 6.57 13.99 -21.33
CA ILE A 23 5.79 12.95 -20.63
C ILE A 23 6.30 11.56 -20.98
N ALA A 24 6.65 11.30 -22.25
CA ALA A 24 7.15 10.00 -22.68
C ALA A 24 8.39 9.55 -21.89
N ILE A 25 9.27 10.49 -21.53
CA ILE A 25 10.47 10.21 -20.74
C ILE A 25 10.16 10.21 -19.22
N ALA A 26 9.33 11.15 -18.77
CA ALA A 26 9.05 11.33 -17.34
C ALA A 26 8.15 10.23 -16.75
N LEU A 27 7.14 9.77 -17.50
CA LEU A 27 6.14 8.82 -17.03
C LEU A 27 6.72 7.47 -16.56
N PRO A 28 7.59 6.76 -17.32
CA PRO A 28 8.12 5.49 -16.86
C PRO A 28 8.95 5.64 -15.57
N ASN A 29 9.73 6.73 -15.45
CA ASN A 29 10.48 7.02 -14.23
C ASN A 29 9.55 7.31 -13.04
N PHE A 30 8.46 8.05 -13.27
CA PHE A 30 7.44 8.34 -12.26
C PHE A 30 6.77 7.06 -11.74
N LEU A 31 6.36 6.15 -12.63
CA LEU A 31 5.76 4.86 -12.26
C LEU A 31 6.72 4.01 -11.43
N ASN A 32 7.99 3.94 -11.84
CA ASN A 32 9.02 3.23 -11.07
C ASN A 32 9.26 3.86 -9.69
N ALA A 33 9.26 5.20 -9.60
CA ALA A 33 9.37 5.90 -8.33
C ALA A 33 8.17 5.61 -7.41
N GLN A 34 6.96 5.55 -7.96
CA GLN A 34 5.75 5.21 -7.22
C GLN A 34 5.81 3.79 -6.65
N ILE A 35 6.29 2.82 -7.42
CA ILE A 35 6.46 1.42 -6.94
C ILE A 35 7.49 1.37 -5.81
N ARG A 36 8.64 2.03 -5.97
CA ARG A 36 9.67 2.11 -4.91
C ARG A 36 9.14 2.78 -3.64
N ALA A 37 8.34 3.83 -3.77
CA ALA A 37 7.71 4.51 -2.64
C ALA A 37 6.74 3.58 -1.89
N ARG A 38 5.92 2.80 -2.62
CA ARG A 38 5.02 1.80 -2.03
C ARG A 38 5.79 0.69 -1.30
N ALA A 39 6.86 0.17 -1.92
CA ALA A 39 7.71 -0.84 -1.28
C ALA A 39 8.38 -0.29 0.00
N THR A 40 8.91 0.93 -0.07
CA THR A 40 9.52 1.59 1.10
C THR A 40 8.49 1.77 2.22
N LYS A 41 7.27 2.22 1.89
CA LYS A 41 6.16 2.29 2.84
C LYS A 41 5.89 0.93 3.48
N ALA A 42 5.67 -0.12 2.67
CA ALA A 42 5.44 -1.48 3.16
C ALA A 42 6.51 -1.93 4.17
N THR A 43 7.79 -1.70 3.86
CA THR A 43 8.88 -2.09 4.76
C THR A 43 8.90 -1.31 6.06
N ALA A 44 8.49 -0.03 6.06
CA ALA A 44 8.37 0.77 7.27
C ALA A 44 7.21 0.29 8.15
N GLU A 45 6.07 0.00 7.53
CA GLU A 45 4.89 -0.55 8.22
C GLU A 45 5.18 -1.91 8.87
N LEU A 46 5.88 -2.82 8.16
CA LEU A 46 6.29 -4.12 8.70
C LEU A 46 7.20 -3.97 9.93
N ARG A 47 8.13 -3.01 9.92
CA ARG A 47 8.96 -2.73 11.11
C ARG A 47 8.11 -2.23 12.27
N SER A 48 7.16 -1.34 12.01
CA SER A 48 6.24 -0.84 13.05
C SER A 48 5.43 -1.98 13.66
N ILE A 49 4.95 -2.92 12.85
CA ILE A 49 4.26 -4.12 13.33
C ILE A 49 5.21 -5.00 14.16
N GLY A 50 6.44 -5.23 13.69
CA GLY A 50 7.45 -6.01 14.43
C GLY A 50 7.71 -5.43 15.83
N THR A 51 7.93 -4.13 15.92
CA THR A 51 8.11 -3.44 17.21
C THR A 51 6.87 -3.54 18.10
N ALA A 52 5.67 -3.44 17.52
CA ALA A 52 4.43 -3.62 18.27
C ALA A 52 4.25 -5.05 18.80
N LEU A 53 4.65 -6.07 18.02
CA LEU A 53 4.63 -7.47 18.42
C LEU A 53 5.62 -7.75 19.55
N GLU A 54 6.83 -7.20 19.47
CA GLU A 54 7.83 -7.31 20.55
C GLU A 54 7.33 -6.66 21.84
N ALA A 55 6.75 -5.46 21.75
CA ALA A 55 6.17 -4.78 22.91
C ALA A 55 5.01 -5.58 23.52
N TYR A 56 4.16 -6.19 22.68
CA TYR A 56 3.10 -7.08 23.14
C TYR A 56 3.67 -8.32 23.86
N TYR A 57 4.71 -8.94 23.31
CA TYR A 57 5.35 -10.10 23.93
C TYR A 57 5.96 -9.77 25.29
N LEU A 58 6.56 -8.59 25.45
CA LEU A 58 7.11 -8.14 26.73
C LEU A 58 6.03 -8.02 27.82
N ASP A 59 4.82 -7.60 27.46
CA ASP A 59 3.72 -7.41 28.41
C ASP A 59 2.96 -8.71 28.72
N TRP A 60 2.78 -9.58 27.72
CA TRP A 60 1.90 -10.76 27.82
C TRP A 60 2.63 -12.10 27.81
N GLY A 61 3.93 -12.13 27.48
CA GLY A 61 4.76 -13.33 27.41
C GLY A 61 4.43 -14.29 26.26
N VAL A 62 3.53 -13.90 25.36
CA VAL A 62 3.06 -14.68 24.20
C VAL A 62 2.84 -13.75 23.01
N TYR A 63 2.92 -14.26 21.79
CA TYR A 63 2.57 -13.47 20.60
C TYR A 63 1.05 -13.47 20.35
N PRO A 64 0.49 -12.43 19.72
CA PRO A 64 -0.93 -12.43 19.35
C PRO A 64 -1.26 -13.60 18.40
N GLY A 65 -2.28 -14.38 18.73
CA GLY A 65 -2.76 -15.52 17.91
C GLY A 65 -2.12 -16.87 18.22
N GLU A 66 -1.09 -16.92 19.07
CA GLU A 66 -0.40 -18.18 19.44
C GLU A 66 -1.32 -19.18 20.19
N ASN A 67 -2.34 -18.68 20.89
CA ASN A 67 -3.27 -19.46 21.69
C ASN A 67 -4.67 -19.66 21.08
N GLU A 68 -4.90 -19.24 19.83
CA GLU A 68 -6.16 -19.50 19.12
C GLU A 68 -6.09 -20.84 18.40
N SER A 69 -6.55 -21.91 19.07
CA SER A 69 -6.71 -23.25 18.47
C SER A 69 -7.83 -23.34 17.43
N THR A 70 -8.41 -22.22 17.01
CA THR A 70 -9.53 -22.17 16.10
C THR A 70 -9.01 -21.85 14.71
N TRP A 71 -8.86 -22.90 13.89
CA TRP A 71 -8.66 -22.84 12.44
C TRP A 71 -9.89 -22.25 11.71
N SER A 72 -10.53 -21.22 12.25
CA SER A 72 -11.45 -20.40 11.48
C SER A 72 -10.60 -19.36 10.77
N GLU A 73 -10.56 -19.44 9.44
CA GLU A 73 -9.82 -18.57 8.52
C GLU A 73 -10.12 -17.06 8.72
N GLN A 74 -11.18 -16.76 9.47
CA GLN A 74 -11.58 -15.42 9.88
C GLN A 74 -10.77 -14.85 11.08
N SER A 75 -10.06 -15.69 11.84
CA SER A 75 -9.33 -15.26 13.05
C SER A 75 -7.94 -14.69 12.76
N ALA A 76 -7.25 -15.21 11.73
CA ALA A 76 -5.90 -14.75 11.36
C ALA A 76 -5.89 -13.30 10.82
N ASN A 77 -6.97 -12.87 10.18
CA ASN A 77 -7.00 -11.61 9.41
C ASN A 77 -7.63 -10.43 10.19
N GLU A 78 -8.45 -10.70 11.21
CA GLU A 78 -9.14 -9.64 11.95
C GLU A 78 -8.79 -9.56 13.44
N HIS A 79 -8.25 -10.61 14.05
CA HIS A 79 -7.99 -10.66 15.49
C HIS A 79 -6.52 -10.55 15.89
N GLY A 80 -5.58 -11.02 15.05
CA GLY A 80 -4.14 -10.99 15.34
C GLY A 80 -3.58 -9.57 15.54
N LEU A 81 -3.79 -8.67 14.56
CA LEU A 81 -3.30 -7.29 14.63
C LEU A 81 -4.23 -6.36 15.45
N LYS A 82 -5.50 -6.73 15.61
CA LYS A 82 -6.47 -5.94 16.39
C LYS A 82 -6.13 -5.90 17.88
N ARG A 83 -5.53 -6.98 18.41
CA ARG A 83 -4.97 -7.03 19.78
C ARG A 83 -3.79 -6.07 19.99
N LEU A 84 -3.16 -5.60 18.91
CA LEU A 84 -2.14 -4.54 18.98
C LEU A 84 -2.75 -3.13 19.09
N THR A 85 -4.07 -2.98 18.98
CA THR A 85 -4.76 -1.67 19.02
C THR A 85 -5.74 -1.53 20.18
N THR A 86 -6.14 -2.66 20.81
CA THR A 86 -7.09 -2.67 21.94
C THR A 86 -6.83 -3.87 22.86
N PRO A 87 -6.98 -3.74 24.21
CA PRO A 87 -7.23 -2.51 24.99
C PRO A 87 -5.97 -1.67 25.23
N ILE A 88 -4.77 -2.24 25.05
CA ILE A 88 -3.48 -1.52 25.05
C ILE A 88 -3.04 -1.39 23.59
N SER A 89 -2.74 -0.16 23.16
CA SER A 89 -2.32 0.12 21.79
C SER A 89 -0.79 0.09 21.69
N TYR A 90 -0.29 -0.90 20.98
CA TYR A 90 1.11 -1.06 20.59
C TYR A 90 1.38 -0.49 19.18
N ILE A 91 0.32 -0.24 18.41
CA ILE A 91 0.37 0.46 17.12
C ILE A 91 -0.84 1.41 17.00
N THR A 92 -0.62 2.59 16.40
CA THR A 92 -1.64 3.66 16.28
C THR A 92 -2.79 3.31 15.35
N SER A 93 -2.52 2.50 14.32
CA SER A 93 -3.51 2.02 13.35
C SER A 93 -2.94 0.82 12.60
N ILE A 94 -3.81 -0.07 12.13
CA ILE A 94 -3.40 -1.18 11.26
C ILE A 94 -3.09 -0.59 9.88
N PRO A 95 -1.87 -0.75 9.34
CA PRO A 95 -1.52 -0.20 8.04
C PRO A 95 -2.19 -0.99 6.91
N GLU A 96 -2.66 -0.27 5.89
CA GLU A 96 -3.22 -0.87 4.68
C GLU A 96 -2.11 -1.44 3.79
N ASP A 97 -2.34 -2.63 3.24
CA ASP A 97 -1.43 -3.28 2.30
C ASP A 97 -1.31 -2.44 1.00
N PRO A 98 -0.11 -1.95 0.63
CA PRO A 98 0.09 -1.20 -0.61
C PRO A 98 0.05 -2.08 -1.88
N PHE A 99 -0.03 -3.40 -1.74
CA PHE A 99 -0.11 -4.39 -2.83
C PHE A 99 -1.29 -5.35 -2.63
N PRO A 100 -2.54 -4.85 -2.63
CA PRO A 100 -3.69 -5.72 -2.44
C PRO A 100 -3.70 -6.80 -3.52
N ALA A 101 -3.69 -8.07 -3.10
CA ALA A 101 -3.89 -9.18 -4.00
C ALA A 101 -5.24 -8.97 -4.72
N LYS A 102 -5.23 -9.01 -6.05
CA LYS A 102 -6.49 -9.01 -6.81
C LYS A 102 -7.16 -10.35 -6.55
N LEU A 103 -8.02 -10.40 -5.54
CA LEU A 103 -8.90 -11.53 -5.33
C LEU A 103 -9.84 -11.58 -6.53
N ASN A 104 -9.63 -12.54 -7.41
CA ASN A 104 -10.60 -12.83 -8.46
C ASN A 104 -11.91 -13.19 -7.75
N ALA A 105 -13.04 -12.58 -8.12
CA ALA A 105 -14.34 -12.76 -7.44
C ALA A 105 -14.86 -14.22 -7.40
N ASN A 106 -14.11 -15.18 -7.94
CA ASN A 106 -14.40 -16.61 -7.98
C ASN A 106 -13.37 -17.47 -7.21
N TYR A 107 -12.39 -16.87 -6.53
CA TYR A 107 -11.46 -17.61 -5.68
C TYR A 107 -11.92 -17.52 -4.23
N ASP A 108 -12.39 -18.67 -3.74
CA ASP A 108 -12.66 -18.92 -2.33
C ASP A 108 -11.37 -18.65 -1.54
N VAL A 109 -11.49 -17.90 -0.45
CA VAL A 109 -10.37 -17.39 0.34
C VAL A 109 -9.51 -18.50 0.98
N GLY A 110 -9.93 -19.76 0.89
CA GLY A 110 -9.20 -20.95 1.34
C GLY A 110 -8.00 -21.36 0.47
N GLU A 111 -7.90 -20.93 -0.80
CA GLU A 111 -6.81 -21.36 -1.70
C GLU A 111 -5.59 -20.42 -1.72
N LEU A 112 -5.61 -19.29 -1.01
CA LEU A 112 -4.46 -18.38 -0.96
C LEU A 112 -3.41 -18.78 0.09
N ARG A 113 -3.44 -20.02 0.56
CA ARG A 113 -2.32 -20.59 1.29
C ARG A 113 -1.16 -20.85 0.34
N VAL A 114 -0.15 -19.99 0.47
CA VAL A 114 1.26 -20.21 0.10
C VAL A 114 1.60 -19.94 -1.37
N TYR A 115 2.02 -18.70 -1.63
CA TYR A 115 3.17 -18.43 -2.52
C TYR A 115 3.99 -17.26 -1.97
N TYR A 116 4.74 -17.54 -0.90
CA TYR A 116 6.05 -16.94 -0.58
C TYR A 116 6.95 -18.05 -0.05
#